data_AF-A0A6V7I2Y7-F1
#
_entry.id   AF-A0A6V7I2Y7-F1
#
_cell.length_a   1.000
_cell.length_b   1.000
_cell.length_c   1.000
_cell.angle_alpha   90.00
_cell.angle_beta   90.00
_cell.angle_gamma   90.00
#
_symmetry.space_group_name_H-M   'P 1'
#
loop_
_entity.id
_entity.type
_entity.pdbx_description
1 polymer ?
#
loop_
_entity_poly.entity_id
_entity_poly.type
_entity_poly.pdbx_seq_one_letter_code
_entity_poly.pdbx_strand_id
1 'polypeptide(L)' 'WVPEITHHCQKTPFLLVGTQIDLRDDAATIEKLAKNKQKPITGEQGEKLAKELKAVKYVECSALTQ' A
#
# COMPACT_ATOMS: atom_id res chain seq x y z
N TRP A 1 -10.78 -0.96 7.27
CA TRP A 1 -10.91 -0.10 6.07
C TRP A 1 -11.95 -0.61 5.08
N VAL A 2 -11.66 -1.58 4.20
CA VAL A 2 -12.60 -1.93 3.11
C VAL A 2 -14.00 -2.37 3.59
N PRO A 3 -14.15 -3.25 4.60
CA PRO A 3 -15.48 -3.62 5.11
C PRO A 3 -16.26 -2.42 5.65
N GLU A 4 -15.58 -1.52 6.34
CA GLU A 4 -16.15 -0.30 6.92
C GLU A 4 -16.59 0.69 5.84
N ILE A 5 -15.74 0.96 4.84
CA ILE A 5 -16.08 1.79 3.67
C ILE A 5 -17.27 1.19 2.93
N THR A 6 -17.29 -0.13 2.75
CA THR A 6 -18.40 -0.82 2.07
C THR A 6 -19.71 -0.70 2.86
N HIS A 7 -19.64 -0.71 4.19
CA HIS A 7 -20.81 -0.57 5.05
C HIS A 7 -21.40 0.85 5.00
N HIS A 8 -20.56 1.88 5.14
CA HIS A 8 -21.00 3.28 5.23
C HIS A 8 -21.19 3.97 3.88
N CYS A 9 -20.37 3.64 2.89
CA CYS A 9 -20.30 4.30 1.60
C CYS A 9 -20.48 3.30 0.46
N GLN A 10 -21.61 2.58 0.48
CA GLN A 10 -21.93 1.53 -0.49
C GLN A 10 -21.70 2.00 -1.94
N LYS A 11 -21.02 1.16 -2.74
CA LYS A 11 -20.70 1.37 -4.17
C LYS A 11 -19.78 2.56 -4.48
N THR A 12 -19.23 3.23 -3.47
CA THR A 12 -18.30 4.34 -3.71
C THR A 12 -16.96 3.80 -4.21
N PRO A 13 -16.45 4.27 -5.37
CA PRO A 13 -15.14 3.87 -5.85
C PRO A 13 -14.04 4.36 -4.90
N PHE A 14 -12.99 3.56 -4.74
CA PHE A 14 -11.83 3.94 -3.91
C PHE A 14 -10.52 3.55 -4.58
N LEU A 15 -9.44 4.23 -4.19
CA LEU A 15 -8.07 3.94 -4.59
C LEU A 15 -7.35 3.28 -3.42
N LEU A 16 -6.48 2.32 -3.73
CA LEU A 16 -5.48 1.85 -2.77
C LEU A 16 -4.21 2.67 -2.98
N VAL A 17 -3.69 3.28 -1.91
CA VAL A 17 -2.50 4.14 -1.99
C VAL A 17 -1.38 3.54 -1.15
N GLY A 18 -0.26 3.21 -1.79
CA GLY A 18 0.99 2.86 -1.12
C GLY A 18 1.80 4.13 -0.83
N THR A 19 1.97 4.47 0.44
CA THR A 19 2.73 5.66 0.86
C THR A 19 4.13 5.29 1.32
N GLN A 20 5.02 6.29 1.43
CA GLN A 20 6.40 6.13 1.94
C GLN A 20 7.23 5.17 1.08
N ILE A 21 7.04 5.20 -0.24
CA ILE A 21 7.76 4.30 -1.14
C ILE A 21 9.27 4.53 -1.17
N ASP A 22 9.73 5.71 -0.74
CA ASP A 22 11.15 6.02 -0.51
C ASP A 22 11.80 5.05 0.49
N LEU A 23 11.02 4.53 1.46
CA LEU A 23 11.51 3.57 2.44
C LEU A 23 11.69 2.15 1.87
N ARG A 24 11.25 1.90 0.64
CA ARG A 24 11.44 0.60 -0.02
C ARG A 24 12.91 0.29 -0.27
N ASP A 25 13.70 1.35 -0.50
CA ASP A 25 15.14 1.27 -0.78
C ASP A 25 16.01 1.77 0.40
N ASP A 26 15.38 2.20 1.51
CA ASP A 26 16.09 2.64 2.71
C ASP A 26 16.68 1.45 3.48
N ALA A 27 18.01 1.37 3.54
CA ALA A 27 18.73 0.27 4.16
C ALA A 27 18.36 0.06 5.65
N ALA A 28 18.19 1.16 6.39
CA ALA A 28 17.82 1.07 7.81
C ALA A 28 16.42 0.47 8.01
N THR A 29 15.46 0.87 7.18
CA THR A 29 14.10 0.32 7.17
C THR A 29 14.09 -1.15 6.76
N ILE A 30 14.84 -1.52 5.72
CA ILE A 30 14.97 -2.91 5.28
C ILE A 30 15.53 -3.79 6.40
N GLU A 31 16.61 -3.36 7.07
CA GLU A 31 17.21 -4.11 8.17
C GLU A 31 16.23 -4.27 9.35
N LYS A 32 15.52 -3.19 9.69
CA LYS A 32 14.49 -3.20 10.75
C LYS A 32 13.36 -4.19 10.44
N LEU A 33 12.86 -4.20 9.20
CA LEU A 33 11.82 -5.14 8.78
C LEU A 33 12.34 -6.58 8.76
N ALA A 34 13.59 -6.79 8.32
CA ALA A 34 14.20 -8.11 8.28
C ALA A 34 14.33 -8.75 9.68
N LYS A 35 14.59 -7.95 10.73
CA LYS A 35 14.58 -8.43 12.13
C LYS A 35 13.24 -9.05 12.53
N ASN A 36 12.14 -8.60 11.92
CA ASN A 36 10.80 -9.14 12.11
C ASN A 36 10.38 -10.13 11.01
N LYS A 37 11.31 -10.60 10.17
CA LYS A 37 11.05 -11.46 8.99
C LYS A 37 10.07 -10.84 7.98
N GLN A 38 10.03 -9.51 7.91
CA GLN A 38 9.21 -8.75 6.98
C GLN A 38 10.07 -8.13 5.89
N LYS A 39 9.41 -7.69 4.81
CA LYS A 39 9.99 -6.95 3.70
C LYS A 39 9.07 -5.79 3.33
N PRO A 40 9.59 -4.70 2.74
CA PRO A 40 8.75 -3.68 2.16
C PRO A 40 7.77 -4.27 1.15
N ILE A 41 6.57 -3.67 1.07
CA ILE A 41 5.59 -4.05 0.06
C ILE A 41 6.08 -3.61 -1.32
N THR A 42 6.06 -4.52 -2.28
CA THR A 42 6.40 -4.23 -3.68
C THR A 42 5.20 -3.65 -4.43
N GLY A 43 5.46 -2.99 -5.56
CA GLY A 43 4.39 -2.48 -6.42
C GLY A 43 3.44 -3.59 -6.88
N GLU A 44 3.97 -4.76 -7.25
CA GLU A 44 3.17 -5.92 -7.66
C GLU A 44 2.25 -6.42 -6.54
N GLN A 45 2.74 -6.46 -5.30
CA GLN A 45 1.92 -6.83 -4.14
C GLN A 45 0.79 -5.84 -3.91
N GLY A 46 1.06 -4.55 -4.05
CA GLY A 46 0.04 -3.49 -3.96
C GLY A 46 -1.03 -3.60 -5.05
N GLU A 47 -0.61 -3.81 -6.30
CA GLU A 47 -1.52 -4.03 -7.44
C GLU A 47 -2.40 -5.27 -7.25
N LYS A 48 -1.78 -6.37 -6.80
CA LYS A 48 -2.51 -7.60 -6.49
C LYS A 48 -3.57 -7.38 -5.43
N LEU A 49 -3.21 -6.69 -4.34
CA LEU A 49 -4.15 -6.38 -3.26
C LEU A 49 -5.27 -5.45 -3.73
N ALA A 50 -4.96 -4.42 -4.54
CA ALA A 50 -5.98 -3.53 -5.11
C ALA A 50 -7.01 -4.31 -5.95
N LYS A 51 -6.56 -5.28 -6.75
CA LYS A 51 -7.44 -6.16 -7.52
C LYS A 51 -8.30 -7.04 -6.62
N GLU A 52 -7.73 -7.64 -5.57
CA GLU A 52 -8.45 -8.45 -4.59
C GLU A 52 -9.54 -7.64 -3.86
N LEU A 53 -9.23 -6.39 -3.52
CA LEU A 53 -10.14 -5.47 -2.83
C LEU A 53 -11.14 -4.78 -3.77
N LYS A 54 -11.01 -4.95 -5.09
CA LYS A 54 -11.80 -4.25 -6.12
C LYS A 54 -11.66 -2.72 -6.03
N ALA A 55 -10.47 -2.24 -5.67
CA ALA A 55 -10.13 -0.84 -5.81
C ALA A 55 -10.08 -0.44 -7.30
N VAL A 56 -10.33 0.83 -7.60
CA VAL A 56 -10.26 1.35 -8.98
C VAL A 56 -8.84 1.25 -9.52
N LYS A 57 -7.84 1.54 -8.67
CA LYS A 57 -6.42 1.48 -9.02
C LYS A 57 -5.57 1.43 -7.75
N TYR A 58 -4.36 0.90 -7.88
CA TYR A 58 -3.27 1.11 -6.93
C TYR A 58 -2.40 2.27 -7.40
N VAL A 59 -2.03 3.16 -6.47
CA VAL A 59 -1.09 4.25 -6.75
C VAL A 59 -0.06 4.36 -5.63
N GLU A 60 1.15 4.79 -5.98
CA GLU A 60 2.28 4.88 -5.06
C GLU A 60 2.80 6.31 -4.98
N CYS A 61 3.12 6.77 -3.77
CA CYS A 61 3.73 8.08 -3.57
C CYS A 61 4.69 8.12 -2.37
N SER A 62 5.61 9.07 -2.43
CA SER A 62 6.38 9.54 -1.29
C SER A 62 6.10 11.02 -1.09
N ALA A 63 5.78 11.42 0.14
CA ALA A 63 5.65 12.85 0.47
C ALA A 63 7.01 13.51 0.69
N LEU A 64 8.10 12.74 0.78
CA LEU A 64 9.45 13.24 1.07
C LEU A 64 10.25 13.54 -0.19
N THR A 65 10.05 12.75 -1.25
CA THR A 65 10.87 12.81 -2.47
C THR A 65 10.09 13.21 -3.73
N GLN A 66 8.86 13.75 -3.59
CA GLN A 66 8.07 14.30 -4.70
C GLN A 66 8.12 15.83 -4.75
#